data_AF-A0AAD1TGC0-F1
#
_entry.id   AF-A0AAD1TGC0-F1
#
_cell.length_a   1.000
_cell.length_b   1.000
_cell.length_c   1.000
_cell.angle_alpha   90.00
_cell.angle_beta   90.00
_cell.angle_gamma   90.00
#
_symmetry.space_group_name_H-M   'P 1'
#
loop_
_entity.id
_entity.type
_entity.pdbx_description
1 polymer ?
#
loop_
_entity_poly.entity_id
_entity_poly.type
_entity_poly.pdbx_seq_one_letter_code
_entity_poly.pdbx_strand_id
1 'polypeptide(L)'
;MGRTTTLRYLPDLYPQSPYRLRSLLLDELRRNIATNIWQFREEINGVSARLQHTELNTADHENRIQTMERQMAALQREQTQAKENMAVMEDKRRWKNIKTRGLPDTLEPAEFPHLFRRMLNTLFPAKQAKAIPLDGWYRIPKPATSTQSNSRDTIICFQQSQDQLAFMAAIRNRSPLQFEEHSLTFFPDLSRATLDWRRSLHPLTKGTHCPKILYRWGAPRSLIIPKEHGDLKLTNAAEIPGIVQANGCSTISADTFHYYSLGPREGAPIRTGGPPRKPIVTLRVMNCSQNTTIIYRTFCNSSTVSFFSLSPFALNVYHMFT
;
A
#
# COMPACT_ATOMS: atom_id res chain seq x y z
N MET A 1 11.73 -17.60 116.38
CA MET A 1 10.41 -18.24 116.22
C MET A 1 9.74 -17.63 114.99
N GLY A 2 9.45 -18.26 113.86
CA GLY A 2 9.62 -19.60 113.31
C GLY A 2 8.79 -19.60 112.02
N ARG A 3 9.41 -19.36 110.84
CA ARG A 3 8.70 -19.33 109.54
C ARG A 3 8.59 -20.75 109.01
N THR A 4 7.37 -21.26 108.93
CA THR A 4 7.06 -22.60 108.42
C THR A 4 6.91 -22.54 106.90
N THR A 5 7.95 -22.98 106.18
CA THR A 5 7.96 -23.13 104.72
C THR A 5 7.30 -24.45 104.34
N THR A 6 6.08 -24.40 103.81
CA THR A 6 5.36 -25.58 103.30
C THR A 6 5.91 -25.94 101.92
N LEU A 7 6.81 -26.92 101.87
CA LEU A 7 7.25 -27.60 100.65
C LEU A 7 6.06 -28.32 100.01
N ARG A 8 5.55 -27.78 98.90
CA ARG A 8 4.60 -28.51 98.05
C ARG A 8 5.38 -29.56 97.26
N TYR A 9 5.06 -30.82 97.53
CA TYR A 9 5.45 -31.98 96.74
C TYR A 9 5.03 -31.75 95.28
N LEU A 10 5.98 -31.75 94.35
CA LEU A 10 5.73 -31.85 92.92
C LEU A 10 5.60 -33.34 92.60
N PRO A 11 4.39 -33.87 92.34
CA PRO A 11 4.27 -35.23 91.87
C PRO A 11 4.66 -35.26 90.39
N ASP A 12 5.27 -36.38 90.00
CA ASP A 12 5.39 -36.86 88.63
C ASP A 12 6.48 -36.23 87.74
N LEU A 13 7.73 -36.59 88.06
CA LEU A 13 8.79 -36.77 87.05
C LEU A 13 9.01 -38.27 86.82
N TYR A 14 7.95 -39.00 86.44
CA TYR A 14 8.12 -40.33 85.85
C TYR A 14 8.68 -40.19 84.43
N PRO A 15 9.68 -40.99 84.02
CA PRO A 15 10.12 -41.04 82.64
C PRO A 15 8.93 -41.46 81.78
N GLN A 16 8.53 -40.57 80.89
CA GLN A 16 7.37 -40.79 80.03
C GLN A 16 7.52 -42.12 79.30
N SER A 17 6.54 -43.01 79.48
CA SER A 17 6.42 -44.24 78.71
C SER A 17 6.66 -43.93 77.22
N PRO A 18 7.53 -44.68 76.51
CA PRO A 18 7.89 -44.41 75.11
C PRO A 18 6.68 -44.33 74.17
N TYR A 19 5.54 -44.90 74.58
CA TYR A 19 4.26 -44.81 73.88
C TYR A 19 3.63 -43.42 73.89
N ARG A 20 3.83 -42.61 74.94
CA ARG A 20 3.26 -41.25 75.06
C ARG A 20 4.01 -40.24 74.18
N LEU A 21 5.33 -40.36 74.09
CA LEU A 21 6.12 -39.55 73.14
C LEU A 21 5.76 -39.89 71.69
N ARG A 22 5.58 -41.17 71.38
CA ARG A 22 5.15 -41.61 70.06
C ARG A 22 3.76 -41.07 69.68
N SER A 23 2.78 -41.11 70.60
CA SER A 23 1.44 -40.58 70.32
C SER A 23 1.46 -39.06 70.10
N LEU A 24 2.19 -38.32 70.93
CA LEU A 24 2.33 -36.86 70.78
C LEU A 24 2.98 -36.47 69.44
N LEU A 25 4.02 -37.20 69.03
CA LEU A 25 4.69 -36.96 67.75
C LEU A 25 3.79 -37.29 66.55
N LEU A 26 3.00 -38.37 66.63
CA LEU A 26 2.02 -38.70 65.60
C LEU A 26 0.89 -37.67 65.52
N ASP A 27 0.41 -37.17 66.65
CA ASP A 27 -0.64 -36.13 66.69
C ASP A 27 -0.14 -34.78 66.17
N GLU A 28 1.12 -34.43 66.46
CA GLU A 28 1.77 -33.24 65.91
C GLU A 28 1.95 -33.36 64.38
N LEU A 29 2.47 -34.49 63.91
CA LEU A 29 2.61 -34.77 62.48
C LEU A 29 1.25 -34.76 61.77
N ARG A 30 0.21 -35.33 62.38
CA ARG A 30 -1.15 -35.32 61.86
C ARG A 30 -1.72 -33.90 61.78
N ARG A 31 -1.51 -33.08 62.81
CA ARG A 31 -1.94 -31.66 62.82
C ARG A 31 -1.22 -30.86 61.74
N ASN A 32 0.09 -31.05 61.59
CA ASN A 32 0.88 -30.39 60.56
C ASN A 32 0.43 -30.79 59.15
N ILE A 33 0.21 -32.09 58.90
CA ILE A 33 -0.34 -32.55 57.62
C ILE A 33 -1.73 -31.95 57.36
N ALA A 34 -2.63 -31.95 58.35
CA ALA A 34 -3.97 -31.40 58.18
C ALA A 34 -3.95 -29.90 57.87
N THR A 35 -3.07 -29.14 58.54
CA THR A 35 -2.90 -27.71 58.32
C THR A 35 -2.35 -27.43 56.93
N ASN A 36 -1.33 -28.17 56.50
CA ASN A 36 -0.75 -28.02 55.17
C ASN A 36 -1.76 -28.40 54.07
N ILE A 37 -2.53 -29.47 54.24
CA ILE A 37 -3.60 -29.84 53.29
C ILE A 37 -4.63 -28.72 53.17
N TRP A 38 -5.00 -28.10 54.30
CA TRP A 38 -5.95 -27.00 54.28
C TRP A 38 -5.37 -25.76 53.57
N GLN A 39 -4.12 -25.39 53.86
CA GLN A 39 -3.44 -24.29 53.15
C GLN A 39 -3.36 -24.55 51.65
N PHE A 40 -2.96 -25.75 51.23
CA PHE A 40 -2.92 -26.10 49.82
C PHE A 40 -4.29 -26.04 49.14
N ARG A 41 -5.38 -26.41 49.84
CA ARG A 41 -6.73 -26.25 49.30
C ARG A 41 -7.09 -24.79 49.06
N GLU A 42 -6.78 -23.92 50.01
CA GLU A 42 -7.03 -22.48 49.86
C GLU A 42 -6.19 -21.89 48.71
N GLU A 43 -4.92 -22.26 48.59
CA GLU A 43 -4.07 -21.84 47.48
C GLU A 43 -4.59 -22.33 46.13
N ILE A 44 -5.01 -23.60 46.04
CA ILE A 44 -5.60 -24.18 44.82
C ILE A 44 -6.88 -23.42 44.45
N ASN A 45 -7.74 -23.12 45.42
CA ASN A 45 -8.97 -22.35 45.18
C ASN A 45 -8.63 -20.92 44.71
N GLY A 46 -7.64 -20.29 45.33
CA GLY A 46 -7.18 -18.96 44.93
C GLY A 46 -6.59 -18.94 43.52
N VAL A 47 -5.79 -19.94 43.15
CA VAL A 47 -5.26 -20.10 41.79
C VAL A 47 -6.38 -20.39 40.79
N SER A 48 -7.33 -21.25 41.13
CA SER A 48 -8.47 -21.57 40.28
C SER A 48 -9.33 -20.34 39.98
N ALA A 49 -9.63 -19.51 41.00
CA ALA A 49 -10.38 -18.27 40.81
C ALA A 49 -9.63 -17.26 39.91
N ARG A 50 -8.32 -17.12 40.10
CA ARG A 50 -7.49 -16.26 39.25
C ARG A 50 -7.42 -16.77 37.81
N LEU A 51 -7.32 -18.09 37.61
CA LEU A 51 -7.31 -18.71 36.30
C LEU A 51 -8.62 -18.43 35.56
N GLN A 52 -9.76 -18.67 36.21
CA GLN A 52 -11.09 -18.37 35.63
C GLN A 52 -11.22 -16.89 35.25
N HIS A 53 -10.74 -15.97 36.09
CA HIS A 53 -10.75 -14.55 35.77
C HIS A 53 -9.89 -14.22 34.54
N THR A 54 -8.68 -14.80 34.44
CA THR A 54 -7.81 -14.60 33.27
C THR A 54 -8.40 -15.20 31.99
N GLU A 55 -9.10 -16.33 32.07
CA GLU A 55 -9.79 -16.95 30.94
C GLU A 55 -10.92 -16.06 30.42
N LEU A 56 -11.75 -15.53 31.33
CA LEU A 56 -12.82 -14.59 30.96
C LEU A 56 -12.28 -13.31 30.32
N ASN A 57 -11.21 -12.73 30.88
CA ASN A 57 -10.58 -11.55 30.31
C ASN A 57 -9.96 -11.84 28.94
N THR A 58 -9.37 -13.02 28.75
CA THR A 58 -8.81 -13.44 27.46
C THR A 58 -9.91 -13.58 26.41
N ALA A 59 -11.05 -14.18 26.77
CA ALA A 59 -12.21 -14.29 25.88
C ALA A 59 -12.81 -12.92 25.51
N ASP A 60 -12.90 -11.98 26.46
CA ASP A 60 -13.32 -10.60 26.18
C ASP A 60 -12.36 -9.91 25.20
N HIS A 61 -11.06 -10.02 25.44
CA HIS A 61 -10.05 -9.41 24.58
C HIS A 61 -10.07 -9.98 23.17
N GLU A 62 -10.23 -11.30 23.03
CA GLU A 62 -10.38 -11.96 21.74
C GLU A 62 -11.61 -11.43 20.97
N ASN A 63 -12.76 -11.30 21.65
CA ASN A 63 -13.98 -10.74 21.04
C ASN A 63 -13.78 -9.28 20.59
N ARG A 64 -13.05 -8.48 21.38
CA ARG A 64 -12.72 -7.08 21.04
C ARG A 64 -11.78 -7.00 19.85
N ILE A 65 -10.76 -7.85 19.79
CA ILE A 65 -9.82 -7.93 18.66
C ILE A 65 -10.59 -8.28 17.38
N GLN A 66 -11.41 -9.33 17.39
CA GLN A 66 -12.21 -9.72 16.24
C GLN A 66 -13.16 -8.60 15.78
N THR A 67 -13.75 -7.86 16.73
CA THR A 67 -14.60 -6.71 16.39
C THR A 67 -13.81 -5.59 15.71
N MET A 68 -12.63 -5.24 16.25
CA MET A 68 -11.76 -4.23 15.67
C MET A 68 -11.27 -4.65 14.28
N GLU A 69 -10.90 -5.91 14.07
CA GLU A 69 -10.49 -6.42 12.76
C GLU A 69 -11.59 -6.29 11.71
N ARG A 70 -12.84 -6.63 12.07
CA ARG A 70 -14.00 -6.44 11.18
C ARG A 70 -14.22 -4.97 10.83
N GLN A 71 -14.09 -4.08 11.81
CA GLN A 71 -14.21 -2.62 11.61
C GLN A 71 -13.09 -2.09 10.71
N MET A 72 -11.85 -2.51 10.92
CA MET A 72 -10.71 -2.13 10.07
C MET A 72 -10.91 -2.60 8.63
N ALA A 73 -11.36 -3.85 8.42
CA ALA A 73 -11.66 -4.38 7.10
C ALA A 73 -12.84 -3.65 6.41
N ALA A 74 -13.84 -3.19 7.17
CA ALA A 74 -14.92 -2.35 6.64
C ALA A 74 -14.41 -0.97 6.21
N LEU A 75 -13.67 -0.28 7.10
CA LEU A 75 -13.10 1.05 6.81
C LEU A 75 -12.12 1.02 5.63
N GLN A 76 -11.32 -0.03 5.49
CA GLN A 76 -10.40 -0.18 4.36
C GLN A 76 -11.16 -0.31 3.02
N ARG A 77 -12.29 -1.01 3.00
CA ARG A 77 -13.17 -1.11 1.82
C ARG A 77 -13.78 0.25 1.48
N GLU A 78 -14.34 0.94 2.47
CA GLU A 78 -14.91 2.29 2.28
C GLU A 78 -13.87 3.29 1.78
N GLN A 79 -12.67 3.27 2.36
CA GLN A 79 -11.57 4.13 1.92
C GLN A 79 -11.19 3.87 0.46
N THR A 80 -11.14 2.60 0.05
CA THR A 80 -10.82 2.22 -1.33
C THR A 80 -11.91 2.71 -2.29
N GLN A 81 -13.18 2.48 -1.95
CA GLN A 81 -14.32 2.94 -2.74
C GLN A 81 -14.37 4.47 -2.85
N ALA A 82 -14.12 5.19 -1.75
CA ALA A 82 -14.07 6.64 -1.75
C ALA A 82 -12.95 7.18 -2.67
N LYS A 83 -11.76 6.58 -2.62
CA LYS A 83 -10.64 6.93 -3.51
C LYS A 83 -10.98 6.72 -4.99
N GLU A 84 -11.66 5.62 -5.32
CA GLU A 84 -12.12 5.35 -6.69
C GLU A 84 -13.16 6.37 -7.16
N ASN A 85 -14.16 6.67 -6.31
CA ASN A 85 -15.17 7.67 -6.61
C ASN A 85 -14.56 9.07 -6.82
N MET A 86 -13.61 9.46 -5.97
CA MET A 86 -12.88 10.72 -6.12
C MET A 86 -12.14 10.79 -7.45
N ALA A 87 -11.45 9.72 -7.85
CA ALA A 87 -10.74 9.67 -9.13
C ALA A 87 -11.69 9.83 -10.33
N VAL A 88 -12.85 9.16 -10.29
CA VAL A 88 -13.87 9.27 -11.35
C VAL A 88 -14.44 10.69 -11.42
N MET A 89 -14.75 11.31 -10.27
CA MET A 89 -15.25 12.69 -10.23
C MET A 89 -14.21 13.69 -10.74
N GLU A 90 -12.94 13.51 -10.37
CA GLU A 90 -11.84 14.33 -10.84
C GLU A 90 -11.67 14.24 -12.36
N ASP A 91 -11.70 13.03 -12.92
CA ASP A 91 -11.62 12.83 -14.37
C ASP A 91 -12.83 13.44 -15.11
N LYS A 92 -14.04 13.32 -14.57
CA LYS A 92 -15.24 13.97 -15.14
C LYS A 92 -15.09 15.49 -15.17
N ARG A 93 -14.56 16.08 -14.10
CA ARG A 93 -14.30 17.53 -14.02
C ARG A 93 -13.23 17.96 -15.04
N ARG A 94 -12.21 17.14 -15.25
CA ARG A 94 -11.11 17.40 -16.19
C ARG A 94 -11.41 17.00 -17.63
N TRP A 95 -12.54 16.36 -17.93
CA TRP A 95 -12.87 15.87 -19.28
C TRP A 95 -12.75 16.96 -20.34
N LYS A 96 -13.20 18.18 -20.02
CA LYS A 96 -13.17 19.32 -20.94
C LYS A 96 -11.80 19.99 -21.05
N ASN A 97 -10.79 19.48 -20.33
CA ASN A 97 -9.46 20.06 -20.30
C ASN A 97 -8.53 19.36 -21.30
N ILE A 98 -7.62 20.14 -21.86
CA ILE A 98 -6.47 19.64 -22.62
C ILE A 98 -5.21 20.21 -21.99
N LYS A 99 -4.23 19.33 -21.81
CA LYS A 99 -2.89 19.70 -21.38
C LYS A 99 -1.99 19.84 -22.61
N THR A 100 -1.32 20.97 -22.74
CA THR A 100 -0.34 21.21 -23.80
C THR A 100 1.05 21.44 -23.22
N ARG A 101 2.06 20.95 -23.93
CA ARG A 101 3.49 21.10 -23.60
C ARG A 101 4.23 21.70 -24.79
N GLY A 102 5.20 22.55 -24.51
CA GLY A 102 6.05 23.21 -25.51
C GLY A 102 5.69 24.67 -25.78
N LEU A 103 4.61 25.19 -25.19
CA LEU A 103 4.30 26.62 -25.28
C LEU A 103 5.38 27.45 -24.57
N PRO A 104 5.97 28.47 -25.21
CA PRO A 104 7.02 29.27 -24.60
C PRO A 104 6.51 30.00 -23.36
N ASP A 105 7.36 30.08 -22.33
CA ASP A 105 6.97 30.73 -21.08
C ASP A 105 6.85 32.27 -21.24
N THR A 106 7.41 32.83 -22.31
CA THR A 106 7.33 34.25 -22.69
C THR A 106 6.00 34.65 -23.30
N LEU A 107 5.14 33.70 -23.69
CA LEU A 107 3.85 34.01 -24.30
C LEU A 107 2.96 34.77 -23.32
N GLU A 108 2.53 35.97 -23.69
CA GLU A 108 1.70 36.81 -22.83
C GLU A 108 0.26 36.29 -22.76
N PRO A 109 -0.46 36.48 -21.62
CA PRO A 109 -1.80 35.96 -21.51
C PRO A 109 -2.80 36.51 -22.53
N ALA A 110 -2.58 37.74 -23.00
CA ALA A 110 -3.41 38.37 -24.02
C ALA A 110 -3.22 37.74 -25.43
N GLU A 111 -2.06 37.13 -25.70
CA GLU A 111 -1.72 36.59 -27.01
C GLU A 111 -2.26 35.16 -27.23
N PHE A 112 -2.41 34.41 -26.14
CA PHE A 112 -2.83 33.01 -26.19
C PHE A 112 -4.16 32.78 -26.94
N PRO A 113 -5.25 33.57 -26.75
CA PRO A 113 -6.48 33.40 -27.50
C PRO A 113 -6.30 33.55 -29.02
N HIS A 114 -5.44 34.48 -29.46
CA HIS A 114 -5.14 34.69 -30.87
C HIS A 114 -4.36 33.49 -31.46
N LEU A 115 -3.35 33.03 -30.73
CA LEU A 115 -2.61 31.81 -31.07
C LEU A 115 -3.56 30.60 -31.18
N PHE A 116 -4.38 30.38 -30.17
CA PHE A 116 -5.29 29.25 -30.14
C PHE A 116 -6.31 29.32 -31.29
N ARG A 117 -6.84 30.50 -31.60
CA ARG A 117 -7.72 30.69 -32.77
C ARG A 117 -7.01 30.36 -34.08
N ARG A 118 -5.74 30.76 -34.23
CA ARG A 118 -4.93 30.41 -35.42
C ARG A 118 -4.77 28.90 -35.53
N MET A 119 -4.47 28.22 -34.42
CA MET A 119 -4.39 26.76 -34.38
C MET A 119 -5.72 26.08 -34.75
N LEU A 120 -6.84 26.60 -34.23
CA LEU A 120 -8.17 26.10 -34.59
C LEU A 120 -8.46 26.25 -36.08
N ASN A 121 -8.12 27.39 -36.67
CA ASN A 121 -8.30 27.62 -38.11
C ASN A 121 -7.45 26.65 -38.94
N THR A 122 -6.22 26.37 -38.49
CA THR A 122 -5.37 25.36 -39.13
C THR A 122 -6.03 23.99 -39.05
N LEU A 123 -6.49 23.55 -37.87
CA LEU A 123 -7.06 22.22 -37.65
C LEU A 123 -8.44 22.02 -38.29
N PHE A 124 -9.28 23.07 -38.28
CA PHE A 124 -10.67 23.04 -38.73
C PHE A 124 -10.96 24.14 -39.77
N PRO A 125 -10.39 24.05 -40.99
CA PRO A 125 -10.62 25.06 -42.01
C PRO A 125 -12.11 25.19 -42.40
N ALA A 126 -12.89 24.10 -42.30
CA ALA A 126 -14.31 24.12 -42.60
C ALA A 126 -15.19 24.76 -41.49
N LYS A 127 -14.71 24.84 -40.24
CA LYS A 127 -15.47 25.39 -39.10
C LYS A 127 -15.09 26.84 -38.75
N GLN A 128 -14.40 27.54 -39.66
CA GLN A 128 -13.91 28.91 -39.46
C GLN A 128 -14.98 29.92 -38.98
N ALA A 129 -16.27 29.63 -39.20
CA ALA A 129 -17.37 30.52 -38.83
C ALA A 129 -17.76 30.51 -37.33
N LYS A 130 -17.42 29.48 -36.55
CA LYS A 130 -17.81 29.41 -35.13
C LYS A 130 -16.56 29.26 -34.26
N ALA A 131 -16.17 30.35 -33.60
CA ALA A 131 -15.13 30.31 -32.59
C ALA A 131 -15.51 29.27 -31.53
N ILE A 132 -14.66 28.27 -31.32
CA ILE A 132 -14.86 27.29 -30.25
C ILE A 132 -14.69 28.04 -28.92
N PRO A 133 -15.75 28.14 -28.09
CA PRO A 133 -15.67 28.88 -26.85
C PRO A 133 -14.80 28.12 -25.83
N LEU A 134 -13.91 28.87 -25.20
CA LEU A 134 -13.08 28.41 -24.09
C LEU A 134 -13.62 29.00 -22.79
N ASP A 135 -13.64 28.18 -21.74
CA ASP A 135 -13.92 28.65 -20.38
C ASP A 135 -12.70 29.40 -19.82
N GLY A 136 -11.50 29.03 -20.28
CA GLY A 136 -10.26 29.69 -19.89
C GLY A 136 -9.03 28.82 -20.16
N TRP A 137 -7.89 29.30 -19.73
CA TRP A 137 -6.63 28.55 -19.77
C TRP A 137 -5.71 29.05 -18.65
N TYR A 138 -4.80 28.20 -18.20
CA TYR A 138 -3.85 28.54 -17.14
C TYR A 138 -2.60 27.67 -17.22
N ARG A 139 -1.49 28.16 -16.67
CA ARG A 139 -0.24 27.40 -16.61
C ARG A 139 -0.12 26.62 -15.31
N ILE A 140 0.36 25.39 -15.40
CA ILE A 140 0.67 24.57 -14.23
C ILE A 140 1.96 25.11 -13.60
N PRO A 141 1.97 25.45 -12.30
CA PRO A 141 3.18 25.89 -11.64
C PRO A 141 4.22 24.76 -11.63
N LYS A 142 5.47 25.12 -11.90
CA LYS A 142 6.60 24.20 -11.72
C LYS A 142 6.95 24.13 -10.23
N PRO A 143 7.36 22.95 -9.72
CA PRO A 143 7.97 22.89 -8.41
C PRO A 143 9.26 23.72 -8.41
N ALA A 144 9.51 24.46 -7.33
CA ALA A 144 10.67 25.36 -7.22
C ALA A 144 12.03 24.65 -7.43
N THR A 145 12.07 23.33 -7.23
CA THR A 145 13.27 22.50 -7.40
C THR A 145 13.56 22.11 -8.85
N SER A 146 12.71 22.49 -9.81
CA SER A 146 12.91 22.15 -11.22
C SER A 146 13.95 23.07 -11.85
N THR A 147 15.18 22.58 -12.01
CA THR A 147 16.22 23.23 -12.82
C THR A 147 16.00 23.10 -14.32
N GLN A 148 14.98 22.34 -14.75
CA GLN A 148 14.69 22.15 -16.17
C GLN A 148 14.20 23.47 -16.81
N SER A 149 14.87 23.86 -17.88
CA SER A 149 14.51 24.98 -18.77
C SER A 149 13.25 24.70 -19.60
N ASN A 150 12.64 23.52 -19.50
CA ASN A 150 11.43 23.15 -20.22
C ASN A 150 10.27 24.08 -19.86
N SER A 151 9.52 24.58 -20.83
CA SER A 151 8.36 25.46 -20.58
C SER A 151 7.28 24.81 -19.71
N ARG A 152 6.48 25.62 -19.00
CA ARG A 152 5.35 25.12 -18.19
C ARG A 152 4.30 24.44 -19.05
N ASP A 153 3.77 23.32 -18.55
CA ASP A 153 2.59 22.72 -19.13
C ASP A 153 1.40 23.69 -18.96
N THR A 154 0.57 23.85 -19.99
CA THR A 154 -0.60 24.73 -19.98
C THR A 154 -1.88 23.89 -20.06
N ILE A 155 -2.90 24.25 -19.30
CA ILE A 155 -4.23 23.63 -19.36
C ILE A 155 -5.17 24.58 -20.09
N ILE A 156 -5.89 24.04 -21.07
CA ILE A 156 -6.90 24.72 -21.88
C ILE A 156 -8.25 24.11 -21.53
N CYS A 157 -9.21 24.93 -21.11
CA CYS A 157 -10.54 24.51 -20.69
C CYS A 157 -11.57 24.86 -21.77
N PHE A 158 -12.18 23.83 -22.36
CA PHE A 158 -13.24 23.99 -23.33
C PHE A 158 -14.60 24.13 -22.63
N GLN A 159 -15.50 24.94 -23.19
CA GLN A 159 -16.86 25.04 -22.65
C GLN A 159 -17.64 23.73 -22.84
N GLN A 160 -17.42 23.04 -23.97
CA GLN A 160 -18.07 21.77 -24.31
C GLN A 160 -17.07 20.63 -24.48
N SER A 161 -17.39 19.45 -23.95
CA SER A 161 -16.55 18.26 -24.08
C SER A 161 -16.47 17.73 -25.51
N GLN A 162 -17.49 17.99 -26.33
CA GLN A 162 -17.50 17.58 -27.74
C GLN A 162 -16.44 18.33 -28.54
N ASP A 163 -16.25 19.63 -28.27
CA ASP A 163 -15.22 20.44 -28.91
C ASP A 163 -13.81 19.97 -28.52
N GLN A 164 -13.63 19.64 -27.23
CA GLN A 164 -12.40 19.04 -26.73
C GLN A 164 -12.06 17.73 -27.44
N LEU A 165 -13.04 16.84 -27.61
CA LEU A 165 -12.86 15.55 -28.28
C LEU A 165 -12.57 15.73 -29.77
N ALA A 166 -13.31 16.62 -30.44
CA ALA A 166 -13.07 16.95 -31.84
C ALA A 166 -11.67 17.52 -32.05
N PHE A 167 -11.23 18.44 -31.18
CA PHE A 167 -9.89 19.01 -31.20
C PHE A 167 -8.81 17.95 -31.02
N MET A 168 -8.94 17.08 -30.01
CA MET A 168 -7.99 15.98 -29.79
C MET A 168 -7.95 15.00 -30.96
N ALA A 169 -9.10 14.71 -31.60
CA ALA A 169 -9.16 13.86 -32.79
C ALA A 169 -8.43 14.51 -33.98
N ALA A 170 -8.67 15.80 -34.24
CA ALA A 170 -8.01 16.54 -35.31
C ALA A 170 -6.48 16.60 -35.14
N ILE A 171 -6.01 16.78 -33.89
CA ILE A 171 -4.57 16.81 -33.60
C ILE A 171 -3.92 15.46 -33.84
N ARG A 172 -4.53 14.35 -33.42
CA ARG A 172 -3.93 13.02 -33.64
C ARG A 172 -3.66 12.73 -35.11
N ASN A 173 -4.50 13.26 -36.00
CA ASN A 173 -4.35 13.08 -37.44
C ASN A 173 -3.31 14.02 -38.09
N ARG A 174 -2.85 15.06 -37.38
CA ARG A 174 -1.98 16.12 -37.92
C ARG A 174 -0.70 16.39 -37.12
N SER A 175 -0.51 15.70 -35.99
CA SER A 175 0.62 15.88 -35.09
C SER A 175 1.95 15.53 -35.76
N PRO A 176 3.05 16.27 -35.49
CA PRO A 176 3.18 17.37 -34.52
C PRO A 176 2.74 18.74 -35.07
N LEU A 177 2.16 19.58 -34.20
CA LEU A 177 1.88 20.98 -34.53
C LEU A 177 3.07 21.85 -34.15
N GLN A 178 3.54 22.66 -35.09
CA GLN A 178 4.60 23.65 -34.84
C GLN A 178 3.99 25.03 -34.64
N PHE A 179 4.51 25.75 -33.65
CA PHE A 179 4.25 27.16 -33.42
C PHE A 179 5.60 27.88 -33.34
N GLU A 180 5.89 28.71 -34.35
CA GLU A 180 7.21 29.30 -34.51
C GLU A 180 8.27 28.20 -34.53
N GLU A 181 9.25 28.25 -33.63
CA GLU A 181 10.30 27.24 -33.48
C GLU A 181 9.95 26.16 -32.44
N HIS A 182 8.74 26.19 -31.88
CA HIS A 182 8.32 25.33 -30.78
C HIS A 182 7.40 24.19 -31.27
N SER A 183 7.77 22.96 -30.93
CA SER A 183 6.91 21.78 -31.14
C SER A 183 5.89 21.65 -30.01
N LEU A 184 4.61 21.74 -30.35
CA LEU A 184 3.51 21.64 -29.41
C LEU A 184 2.97 20.21 -29.36
N THR A 185 2.85 19.67 -28.15
CA THR A 185 2.25 18.35 -27.90
C THR A 185 1.04 18.48 -27.00
N PHE A 186 -0.03 17.75 -27.33
CA PHE A 186 -1.33 17.83 -26.66
C PHE A 186 -1.72 16.49 -26.05
N PHE A 187 -2.17 16.54 -24.81
CA PHE A 187 -2.55 15.38 -24.02
C PHE A 187 -3.91 15.64 -23.37
N PRO A 188 -4.73 14.59 -23.15
CA PRO A 188 -5.88 14.73 -22.27
C PRO A 188 -5.39 15.06 -20.84
N ASP A 189 -6.08 15.98 -20.16
CA ASP A 189 -5.85 16.21 -18.72
C ASP A 189 -6.56 15.12 -17.92
N LEU A 190 -5.78 14.23 -17.32
CA LEU A 190 -6.27 13.07 -16.57
C LEU A 190 -5.84 13.19 -15.11
N SER A 191 -6.66 12.67 -14.21
CA SER A 191 -6.33 12.53 -12.79
C SER A 191 -5.05 11.71 -12.60
N ARG A 192 -4.41 11.91 -11.45
CA ARG A 192 -3.21 11.17 -11.10
C ARG A 192 -3.48 9.67 -11.02
N ALA A 193 -4.61 9.28 -10.43
CA ALA A 193 -5.04 7.89 -10.29
C ALA A 193 -5.25 7.19 -11.64
N THR A 194 -5.79 7.89 -12.63
CA THR A 194 -5.93 7.35 -13.99
C THR A 194 -4.59 7.24 -14.70
N LEU A 195 -3.69 8.21 -14.53
CA LEU A 195 -2.33 8.13 -15.06
C LEU A 195 -1.50 7.00 -14.41
N ASP A 196 -1.64 6.77 -13.10
CA ASP A 196 -0.99 5.65 -12.40
C ASP A 196 -1.54 4.31 -12.91
N TRP A 197 -2.85 4.19 -13.12
CA TRP A 197 -3.46 2.98 -13.70
C TRP A 197 -3.04 2.72 -15.15
N ARG A 198 -2.95 3.76 -15.99
CA ARG A 198 -2.41 3.60 -17.36
C ARG A 198 -0.95 3.16 -17.34
N ARG A 199 -0.16 3.64 -16.37
CA ARG A 199 1.23 3.20 -16.16
C ARG A 199 1.32 1.76 -15.67
N SER A 200 0.41 1.28 -14.82
CA SER A 200 0.40 -0.14 -14.44
C SER A 200 0.09 -1.07 -15.62
N LEU A 201 -0.58 -0.56 -16.66
CA LEU A 201 -0.82 -1.26 -17.93
C LEU A 201 0.33 -1.14 -18.93
N HIS A 202 1.34 -0.33 -18.64
CA HIS A 202 2.47 -0.11 -19.55
C HIS A 202 3.16 -1.42 -20.00
N PRO A 203 3.39 -2.43 -19.14
CA PRO A 203 3.96 -3.72 -19.56
C PRO A 203 3.16 -4.44 -20.65
N LEU A 204 1.83 -4.31 -20.63
CA LEU A 204 0.96 -4.87 -21.66
C LEU A 204 1.10 -4.11 -22.98
N THR A 205 1.24 -2.78 -22.89
CA THR A 205 1.22 -1.89 -24.06
C THR A 205 2.56 -1.66 -24.75
N LYS A 206 3.71 -1.79 -24.04
CA LYS A 206 5.04 -1.46 -24.59
C LYS A 206 5.65 -2.58 -25.45
N GLY A 207 4.89 -3.64 -25.75
CA GLY A 207 5.29 -4.69 -26.67
C GLY A 207 6.36 -5.66 -26.15
N THR A 208 6.78 -5.57 -24.88
CA THR A 208 7.80 -6.49 -24.32
C THR A 208 7.27 -7.91 -24.09
N HIS A 209 5.95 -8.09 -24.03
CA HIS A 209 5.30 -9.39 -23.77
C HIS A 209 4.30 -9.83 -24.85
N CYS A 210 3.78 -8.88 -25.64
CA CYS A 210 2.80 -9.12 -26.68
C CYS A 210 3.12 -8.28 -27.92
N PRO A 211 3.94 -8.77 -28.87
CA PRO A 211 4.12 -8.07 -30.12
C PRO A 211 2.78 -8.03 -30.87
N LYS A 212 2.27 -6.82 -31.16
CA LYS A 212 1.13 -6.51 -32.04
C LYS A 212 -0.29 -6.47 -31.43
N ILE A 213 -0.46 -6.29 -30.12
CA ILE A 213 -1.80 -5.92 -29.62
C ILE A 213 -2.09 -4.47 -30.02
N LEU A 214 -2.97 -4.28 -30.99
CA LEU A 214 -3.59 -2.99 -31.25
C LEU A 214 -4.46 -2.64 -30.05
N TYR A 215 -4.32 -1.42 -29.56
CA TYR A 215 -5.15 -0.95 -28.45
C TYR A 215 -5.42 0.55 -28.60
N ARG A 216 -6.48 1.00 -27.94
CA ARG A 216 -6.75 2.42 -27.75
C ARG A 216 -7.19 2.70 -26.33
N TRP A 217 -6.83 3.87 -25.83
CA TRP A 217 -7.30 4.34 -24.53
C TRP A 217 -8.74 4.84 -24.64
N GLY A 218 -9.66 4.20 -23.92
CA GLY A 218 -11.02 4.70 -23.72
C GLY A 218 -11.12 5.61 -22.49
N ALA A 219 -12.17 6.42 -22.43
CA ALA A 219 -12.35 7.40 -21.37
C ALA A 219 -13.00 6.79 -20.10
N PRO A 220 -12.63 7.27 -18.91
CA PRO A 220 -11.32 7.85 -18.56
C PRO A 220 -10.27 6.75 -18.28
N ARG A 221 -10.73 5.61 -17.76
CA ARG A 221 -9.93 4.49 -17.26
C ARG A 221 -10.36 3.18 -17.93
N SER A 222 -10.16 3.10 -19.25
CA SER A 222 -10.33 1.83 -19.94
C SER A 222 -9.30 1.63 -21.04
N LEU A 223 -8.88 0.39 -21.23
CA LEU A 223 -8.06 -0.02 -22.36
C LEU A 223 -8.94 -0.84 -23.30
N ILE A 224 -9.09 -0.40 -24.54
CA ILE A 224 -9.93 -1.06 -25.53
C ILE A 224 -9.02 -1.77 -26.50
N ILE A 225 -9.18 -3.09 -26.59
CA ILE A 225 -8.45 -3.96 -27.51
C ILE A 225 -9.46 -4.47 -28.54
N PRO A 226 -9.41 -4.01 -29.79
CA PRO A 226 -10.29 -4.53 -30.83
C PRO A 226 -10.01 -6.03 -31.08
N LYS A 227 -11.08 -6.82 -31.16
CA LYS A 227 -11.06 -8.23 -31.61
C LYS A 227 -12.06 -8.42 -32.74
N GLU A 228 -11.94 -9.55 -33.45
CA GLU A 228 -12.82 -9.90 -34.58
C GLU A 228 -14.31 -9.92 -34.20
N HIS A 229 -14.63 -10.39 -33.00
CA HIS A 229 -16.01 -10.49 -32.49
C HIS A 229 -16.41 -9.37 -31.54
N GLY A 230 -15.68 -8.26 -31.54
CA GLY A 230 -16.00 -7.08 -30.74
C GLY A 230 -14.81 -6.53 -29.96
N ASP A 231 -15.02 -5.37 -29.35
CA ASP A 231 -14.00 -4.69 -28.57
C ASP A 231 -13.94 -5.26 -27.15
N LEU A 232 -12.77 -5.74 -26.74
CA LEU A 232 -12.51 -6.10 -25.35
C LEU A 232 -12.17 -4.83 -24.56
N LYS A 233 -12.99 -4.51 -23.56
CA LYS A 233 -12.81 -3.33 -22.71
C LYS A 233 -12.32 -3.73 -21.33
N LEU A 234 -11.06 -3.42 -21.06
CA LEU A 234 -10.42 -3.55 -19.76
C LEU A 234 -10.76 -2.36 -18.87
N THR A 235 -11.37 -2.62 -17.72
CA THR A 235 -11.63 -1.58 -16.70
C THR A 235 -10.87 -1.83 -15.41
N ASN A 236 -10.54 -3.08 -15.12
CA ASN A 236 -9.78 -3.49 -13.94
C ASN A 236 -8.41 -4.05 -14.33
N ALA A 237 -7.37 -3.72 -13.57
CA ALA A 237 -6.05 -4.31 -13.73
C ALA A 237 -6.04 -5.82 -13.41
N ALA A 238 -6.97 -6.30 -12.57
CA ALA A 238 -7.11 -7.71 -12.23
C ALA A 238 -7.47 -8.59 -13.45
N GLU A 239 -8.03 -8.01 -14.51
CA GLU A 239 -8.40 -8.72 -15.75
C GLU A 239 -7.18 -8.96 -16.68
N ILE A 240 -6.03 -8.32 -16.42
CA ILE A 240 -4.86 -8.39 -17.30
C ILE A 240 -4.34 -9.83 -17.50
N PRO A 241 -4.18 -10.67 -16.46
CA PRO A 241 -3.62 -12.02 -16.63
C PRO A 241 -4.45 -12.89 -17.59
N GLY A 242 -5.79 -12.83 -17.48
CA GLY A 242 -6.68 -13.58 -18.37
C GLY A 242 -6.55 -13.15 -19.84
N ILE A 243 -6.24 -11.88 -20.09
CA ILE A 243 -6.08 -11.34 -21.45
C ILE A 243 -4.72 -11.67 -22.02
N VAL A 244 -3.66 -11.60 -21.21
CA VAL A 244 -2.32 -12.03 -21.62
C VAL A 244 -2.38 -13.49 -22.06
N GLN A 245 -3.03 -14.35 -21.27
CA GLN A 245 -3.23 -15.76 -21.61
C GLN A 245 -4.08 -15.95 -22.87
N ALA A 246 -5.20 -15.24 -23.00
CA ALA A 246 -6.10 -15.37 -24.15
C ALA A 246 -5.48 -14.91 -25.48
N ASN A 247 -4.46 -14.06 -25.46
CA ASN A 247 -3.76 -13.59 -26.67
C ASN A 247 -2.46 -14.36 -26.94
N GLY A 248 -2.21 -15.48 -26.25
CA GLY A 248 -1.02 -16.30 -26.45
C GLY A 248 0.28 -15.60 -26.05
N CYS A 249 0.20 -14.58 -25.20
CA CYS A 249 1.39 -13.88 -24.71
C CYS A 249 2.02 -14.65 -23.56
N SER A 250 3.35 -14.60 -23.48
CA SER A 250 4.07 -15.19 -22.35
C SER A 250 3.60 -14.54 -21.05
N THR A 251 3.36 -15.36 -20.03
CA THR A 251 2.87 -14.94 -18.72
C THR A 251 3.80 -13.87 -18.16
N ILE A 252 3.26 -12.66 -17.98
CA ILE A 252 3.98 -11.59 -17.28
C ILE A 252 4.08 -12.03 -15.82
N SER A 253 5.30 -12.23 -15.31
CA SER A 253 5.51 -12.52 -13.89
C SER A 253 4.82 -11.43 -13.04
N ALA A 254 4.06 -11.85 -12.04
CA ALA A 254 3.33 -10.94 -11.13
C ALA A 254 4.25 -9.89 -10.47
N ASP A 255 5.55 -10.20 -10.36
CA ASP A 255 6.57 -9.30 -9.82
C ASP A 255 6.79 -8.05 -10.64
N THR A 256 6.61 -8.12 -11.96
CA THR A 256 6.78 -6.99 -12.86
C THR A 256 5.68 -5.94 -12.67
N PHE A 257 4.44 -6.35 -12.33
CA PHE A 257 3.32 -5.41 -12.17
C PHE A 257 3.43 -4.52 -10.92
N HIS A 258 4.01 -5.03 -9.84
CA HIS A 258 4.21 -4.25 -8.61
C HIS A 258 5.24 -3.13 -8.78
N TYR A 259 6.24 -3.33 -9.64
CA TYR A 259 7.29 -2.35 -9.89
C TYR A 259 6.75 -1.07 -10.57
N TYR A 260 5.82 -1.21 -11.53
CA TYR A 260 5.25 -0.07 -12.26
C TYR A 260 4.14 0.66 -11.51
N SER A 261 3.48 0.01 -10.54
CA SER A 261 2.42 0.61 -9.73
C SER A 261 2.94 1.41 -8.53
N LEU A 262 4.13 1.06 -8.01
CA LEU A 262 4.74 1.70 -6.83
C LEU A 262 6.11 2.34 -7.09
N GLY A 263 6.66 2.21 -8.30
CA GLY A 263 8.01 2.66 -8.62
C GLY A 263 8.18 4.18 -8.61
N PRO A 264 9.34 4.69 -8.13
CA PRO A 264 9.69 6.10 -8.25
C PRO A 264 9.81 6.48 -9.74
N ARG A 265 9.53 7.75 -10.06
CA ARG A 265 9.67 8.29 -11.42
C ARG A 265 11.07 7.97 -11.97
N GLU A 266 11.14 7.25 -13.09
CA GLU A 266 12.35 7.20 -13.91
C GLU A 266 12.78 8.65 -14.20
N GLY A 267 13.98 9.03 -13.73
CA GLY A 267 14.54 10.37 -13.88
C GLY A 267 14.46 11.30 -12.66
N ALA A 268 14.02 10.84 -11.48
CA ALA A 268 14.31 11.60 -10.26
C ALA A 268 15.80 11.44 -9.91
N PRO A 269 16.63 12.51 -9.96
CA PRO A 269 18.01 12.40 -9.52
C PRO A 269 18.03 11.94 -8.06
N ILE A 270 18.80 10.88 -7.81
CA ILE A 270 19.07 10.39 -6.45
C ILE A 270 19.72 11.55 -5.70
N ARG A 271 18.99 12.13 -4.75
CA ARG A 271 19.52 13.19 -3.87
C ARG A 271 20.66 12.60 -3.04
N THR A 272 21.90 12.94 -3.37
CA THR A 272 23.11 12.55 -2.63
C THR A 272 23.41 13.44 -1.42
N GLY A 273 22.43 14.18 -0.87
CA GLY A 273 22.68 15.24 0.11
C GLY A 273 21.75 15.28 1.32
N GLY A 274 21.14 14.15 1.72
CA GLY A 274 20.35 14.07 2.95
C GLY A 274 20.95 13.05 3.93
N PRO A 275 20.74 13.20 5.26
CA PRO A 275 21.16 12.22 6.24
C PRO A 275 20.62 10.83 5.87
N PRO A 276 21.39 9.75 6.13
CA PRO A 276 21.05 8.41 5.68
C PRO A 276 19.63 8.05 6.14
N ARG A 277 18.72 7.87 5.18
CA ARG A 277 17.41 7.32 5.47
C ARG A 277 17.61 5.90 5.97
N LYS A 278 16.96 5.56 7.08
CA LYS A 278 16.94 4.18 7.63
C LYS A 278 16.57 3.20 6.51
N PRO A 279 17.22 2.03 6.44
CA PRO A 279 16.94 1.04 5.40
C PRO A 279 15.45 0.69 5.42
N ILE A 280 14.80 0.82 4.25
CA ILE A 280 13.44 0.35 4.05
C ILE A 280 13.52 -1.16 3.89
N VAL A 281 13.24 -1.89 4.96
CA VAL A 281 13.08 -3.35 4.91
C VAL A 281 11.72 -3.63 4.28
N THR A 282 11.72 -4.17 3.07
CA THR A 282 10.49 -4.62 2.40
C THR A 282 10.33 -6.10 2.68
N LEU A 283 9.39 -6.47 3.56
CA LEU A 283 9.07 -7.87 3.84
C LEU A 283 8.19 -8.43 2.73
N ARG A 284 8.61 -9.56 2.15
CA ARG A 284 7.82 -10.29 1.17
C ARG A 284 7.69 -11.74 1.62
N VAL A 285 6.48 -12.13 1.99
CA VAL A 285 6.16 -13.52 2.32
C VAL A 285 5.73 -14.21 1.03
N MET A 286 6.52 -15.17 0.56
CA MET A 286 6.10 -16.05 -0.53
C MET A 286 5.49 -17.31 0.06
N ASN A 287 4.20 -17.55 -0.23
CA ASN A 287 3.58 -18.82 0.06
C ASN A 287 3.94 -19.81 -1.05
N CYS A 288 4.96 -20.61 -0.81
CA CYS A 288 5.24 -21.81 -1.59
C CYS A 288 4.68 -23.00 -0.81
N SER A 289 3.77 -23.75 -1.40
CA SER A 289 3.16 -24.92 -0.76
C SER A 289 4.26 -25.87 -0.28
N GLN A 290 4.31 -26.06 1.03
CA GLN A 290 5.09 -27.05 1.80
C GLN A 290 6.47 -26.66 2.35
N ASN A 291 6.94 -25.41 2.25
CA ASN A 291 7.95 -24.90 3.20
C ASN A 291 8.04 -23.37 3.12
N THR A 292 7.74 -22.69 4.23
CA THR A 292 7.77 -21.23 4.32
C THR A 292 9.22 -20.75 4.47
N THR A 293 9.91 -20.52 3.35
CA THR A 293 11.22 -19.86 3.35
C THR A 293 11.03 -18.34 3.30
N ILE A 294 11.39 -17.64 4.38
CA ILE A 294 11.40 -16.18 4.41
C ILE A 294 12.74 -15.71 3.86
N ILE A 295 12.72 -15.07 2.68
CA ILE A 295 13.90 -14.51 2.04
C ILE A 295 13.95 -13.01 2.33
N TYR A 296 15.02 -12.56 2.98
CA TYR A 296 15.27 -11.14 3.23
C TYR A 296 16.18 -10.58 2.14
N ARG A 297 15.80 -9.43 1.58
CA ARG A 297 16.63 -8.68 0.65
C ARG A 297 16.89 -7.29 1.21
N THR A 298 18.13 -7.05 1.63
CA THR A 298 18.60 -5.74 2.08
C THR A 298 19.40 -5.08 0.96
N PHE A 299 18.98 -3.89 0.54
CA PHE A 299 19.78 -3.04 -0.34
C PHE A 299 20.69 -2.16 0.52
N CYS A 300 22.00 -2.45 0.51
CA CYS A 300 23.03 -1.53 0.98
C CYS A 300 23.66 -0.84 -0.23
N ASN A 301 24.09 0.42 -0.07
CA ASN A 301 24.69 1.27 -1.11
C ASN A 301 26.09 0.81 -1.59
N SER A 302 26.49 -0.42 -1.31
CA SER A 302 27.71 -1.05 -1.84
C SER A 302 27.32 -2.19 -2.76
N SER A 303 28.15 -2.50 -3.74
CA SER A 303 27.94 -3.44 -4.87
C SER A 303 27.72 -4.92 -4.51
N THR A 304 27.14 -5.21 -3.34
CA THR A 304 26.97 -6.54 -2.78
C THR A 304 25.51 -6.77 -2.44
N VAL A 305 24.90 -7.77 -3.10
CA VAL A 305 23.56 -8.25 -2.77
C VAL A 305 23.72 -9.46 -1.85
N SER A 306 23.30 -9.33 -0.60
CA SER A 306 23.27 -10.44 0.36
C SER A 306 21.88 -11.06 0.40
N PHE A 307 21.83 -12.39 0.33
CA PHE A 307 20.61 -13.16 0.52
C PHE A 307 20.66 -13.86 1.88
N PHE A 308 19.59 -13.70 2.66
CA PHE A 308 19.43 -14.41 3.93
C PHE A 308 18.28 -15.39 3.81
N SER A 309 18.57 -16.66 4.07
CA SER A 309 17.58 -17.72 4.21
C SER A 309 17.51 -18.11 5.68
N LEU A 310 16.33 -17.95 6.30
CA LEU A 310 16.05 -18.45 7.63
C LEU A 310 15.35 -19.81 7.52
N SER A 311 16.13 -20.86 7.78
CA SER A 311 15.62 -22.21 8.09
C SER A 311 15.54 -22.34 9.62
N PRO A 312 14.60 -23.12 10.19
CA PRO A 312 14.53 -23.35 11.63
C PRO A 312 15.80 -23.97 12.25
N PHE A 313 16.78 -24.41 11.44
CA PHE A 313 17.98 -25.08 11.92
C PHE A 313 19.32 -24.43 11.55
N ALA A 314 19.37 -23.40 10.69
CA ALA A 314 20.61 -22.68 10.39
C ALA A 314 20.38 -21.33 9.68
N LEU A 315 21.26 -20.36 9.94
CA LEU A 315 21.40 -19.13 9.17
C LEU A 315 22.50 -19.32 8.11
N ASN A 316 22.12 -19.47 6.84
CA ASN A 316 23.08 -19.51 5.74
C ASN A 316 23.16 -18.14 5.06
N VAL A 317 24.39 -17.60 4.98
CA VAL A 317 24.69 -16.34 4.29
C VAL A 317 25.37 -16.67 2.97
N TYR A 318 24.74 -16.24 1.87
CA TYR A 318 25.33 -16.38 0.53
C TYR A 318 25.80 -15.01 0.05
N HIS A 319 27.09 -14.90 -0.26
CA HIS A 319 27.66 -13.76 -0.96
C HIS A 319 27.80 -14.10 -2.44
N MET A 320 27.03 -13.41 -3.28
CA MET A 320 27.28 -13.38 -4.72
C MET A 320 28.04 -12.08 -5.05
N PHE A 321 29.24 -12.24 -5.62
CA PHE A 321 29.95 -11.15 -6.28
C PHE A 321 29.47 -11.08 -7.74
N THR A 322 29.04 -9.91 -8.17
CA THR A 322 28.79 -9.57 -9.59
C THR A 322 29.81 -8.57 -10.06
#